data_AF-G2EEX6-F1
#
_entry.id   AF-G2EEX6-F1
#
_cell.length_a   1.000
_cell.length_b   1.000
_cell.length_c   1.000
_cell.angle_alpha   90.00
_cell.angle_beta   90.00
_cell.angle_gamma   90.00
#
_symmetry.space_group_name_H-M   'P 1'
#
loop_
_entity.id
_entity.type
_entity.pdbx_description
1 polymer ?
#
loop_
_entity_poly.entity_id
_entity_poly.type
_entity_poly.pdbx_seq_one_letter_code
_entity_poly.pdbx_strand_id
1 'polypeptide(L)'
;MRSKILFLIITAFLALTACDSNRVYDTYKSVPNQWHKDSIIQFKFQAPDSINKYNLFVNLRNNNNYPFNNLYLIVEMDFPNGKVIKDTLQYKMAKPNGELLGTGFSDIKESKLWYKEDVIFNESGDYHIKIQHAMRKNGKVSGVVDLEGITDVGFRMEHTVLNQ
;
A
#
# COMPACT_ATOMS: atom_id res chain seq x y z
N MET A 1 7.07 -18.63 -43.67
CA MET A 1 7.74 -18.94 -42.39
C MET A 1 8.48 -17.74 -41.80
N ARG A 2 9.26 -16.95 -42.58
CA ARG A 2 9.97 -15.74 -42.10
C ARG A 2 9.07 -14.66 -41.47
N SER A 3 7.88 -14.37 -42.01
CA SER A 3 6.99 -13.35 -41.43
C SER A 3 6.31 -13.77 -40.13
N LYS A 4 6.07 -15.08 -39.92
CA LYS A 4 5.51 -15.61 -38.66
C LYS A 4 6.52 -15.52 -37.51
N ILE A 5 7.81 -15.75 -37.80
CA ILE A 5 8.91 -15.58 -36.85
C ILE A 5 9.09 -14.09 -36.51
N LEU A 6 9.02 -13.20 -37.51
CA LEU A 6 9.08 -11.75 -37.29
C LEU A 6 7.91 -11.26 -36.42
N PHE A 7 6.70 -11.76 -36.67
CA PHE A 7 5.52 -11.41 -35.87
C PHE A 7 5.69 -11.89 -34.42
N LEU A 8 6.18 -13.12 -34.20
CA LEU A 8 6.44 -13.67 -32.87
C LEU A 8 7.51 -12.87 -32.10
N ILE A 9 8.55 -12.39 -32.79
CA ILE A 9 9.60 -11.55 -32.20
C ILE A 9 9.03 -10.17 -31.82
N ILE A 10 8.14 -9.60 -32.64
CA ILE A 10 7.49 -8.31 -32.35
C ILE A 10 6.54 -8.43 -31.14
N THR A 11 5.73 -9.51 -31.04
CA THR A 11 4.89 -9.74 -29.85
C THR A 11 5.72 -10.02 -28.60
N ALA A 12 6.84 -10.73 -28.72
CA ALA A 12 7.77 -10.95 -27.61
C ALA A 12 8.45 -9.64 -27.14
N PHE A 13 8.76 -8.72 -28.05
CA PHE A 13 9.36 -7.43 -27.71
C PHE A 13 8.36 -6.46 -27.05
N LEU A 14 7.10 -6.49 -27.49
CA LEU A 14 6.00 -5.72 -26.87
C LEU A 14 5.64 -6.21 -25.45
N ALA A 15 5.91 -7.47 -25.12
CA ALA A 15 5.67 -8.02 -23.78
C ALA A 15 6.68 -7.54 -22.72
N LEU A 16 7.78 -6.87 -23.12
CA LEU A 16 8.86 -6.43 -22.22
C LEU A 16 8.70 -5.00 -21.70
N THR A 17 7.68 -4.24 -22.12
CA THR A 17 7.53 -2.82 -21.77
C THR A 17 6.66 -2.54 -20.55
N ALA A 18 6.18 -3.56 -19.84
CA ALA A 18 5.42 -3.38 -18.60
C ALA A 18 6.34 -3.11 -17.40
N CYS A 19 7.14 -2.04 -17.48
CA CYS A 19 7.93 -1.54 -16.35
C CYS A 19 7.12 -0.47 -15.63
N ASP A 20 6.93 -0.65 -14.32
CA ASP A 20 6.25 0.28 -13.42
C ASP A 20 7.15 1.52 -13.17
N SER A 21 7.18 2.42 -14.16
CA SER A 21 8.20 3.48 -14.28
C SER A 21 8.13 4.54 -13.17
N ASN A 22 7.00 4.65 -12.48
CA ASN A 22 6.79 5.68 -11.46
C ASN A 22 7.18 5.21 -10.06
N ARG A 23 7.41 3.91 -9.87
CA ARG A 23 7.69 3.30 -8.57
C ARG A 23 9.11 3.61 -8.10
N VAL A 24 9.21 4.22 -6.92
CA VAL A 24 10.48 4.61 -6.29
C VAL A 24 10.81 3.71 -5.10
N TYR A 25 9.79 3.36 -4.32
CA TYR A 25 9.90 2.42 -3.21
C TYR A 25 8.65 1.55 -3.19
N ASP A 26 8.79 0.25 -2.94
CA ASP A 26 7.68 -0.70 -2.82
C ASP A 26 8.16 -1.89 -2.01
N THR A 27 7.68 -2.03 -0.79
CA THR A 27 8.11 -3.10 0.11
C THR A 27 6.92 -3.58 0.93
N TYR A 28 6.82 -4.90 1.05
CA TYR A 28 5.80 -5.59 1.82
C TYR A 28 6.37 -6.25 3.06
N LYS A 29 5.54 -6.34 4.09
CA LYS A 29 5.75 -7.17 5.27
C LYS A 29 4.53 -8.05 5.46
N SER A 30 4.76 -9.35 5.56
CA SER A 30 3.70 -10.33 5.79
C SER A 30 3.20 -10.26 7.23
N VAL A 31 1.90 -10.48 7.39
CA VAL A 31 1.19 -10.55 8.66
C VAL A 31 0.88 -12.03 8.92
N PRO A 32 1.43 -12.62 9.99
CA PRO A 32 1.18 -14.02 10.29
C PRO A 32 -0.19 -14.20 10.94
N ASN A 33 -1.07 -14.98 10.31
CA ASN A 33 -2.42 -15.34 10.77
C ASN A 33 -3.41 -14.16 10.90
N GLN A 34 -3.15 -13.26 11.86
CA GLN A 34 -4.01 -12.13 12.21
C GLN A 34 -3.13 -10.91 12.51
N TRP A 35 -3.61 -9.73 12.17
CA TRP A 35 -2.95 -8.48 12.51
C TRP A 35 -3.43 -8.03 13.89
N HIS A 36 -2.58 -8.12 14.91
CA HIS A 36 -2.92 -7.61 16.24
C HIS A 36 -2.83 -6.06 16.27
N LYS A 37 -3.75 -5.39 16.97
CA LYS A 37 -3.89 -3.92 17.02
C LYS A 37 -2.64 -3.17 17.45
N ASP A 38 -1.86 -3.78 18.35
CA ASP A 38 -0.63 -3.21 18.89
C ASP A 38 0.61 -3.63 18.06
N SER A 39 0.43 -4.46 17.03
CA SER A 39 1.50 -4.83 16.09
C SER A 39 1.68 -3.75 15.04
N ILE A 40 2.69 -2.91 15.23
CA ILE A 40 3.05 -1.85 14.30
C ILE A 40 3.93 -2.41 13.19
N ILE A 41 3.49 -2.22 11.94
CA ILE A 41 4.27 -2.56 10.76
C ILE A 41 5.07 -1.33 10.34
N GLN A 42 6.39 -1.41 10.49
CA GLN A 42 7.28 -0.28 10.26
C GLN A 42 8.12 -0.45 8.98
N PHE A 43 8.26 0.60 8.20
CA PHE A 43 9.17 0.69 7.05
C PHE A 43 10.19 1.80 7.32
N LYS A 44 11.46 1.53 6.99
CA LYS A 44 12.55 2.48 7.10
C LYS A 44 13.09 2.75 5.71
N PHE A 45 13.21 4.01 5.33
CA PHE A 45 13.76 4.39 4.03
C PHE A 45 14.50 5.73 4.12
N GLN A 46 15.38 5.97 3.15
CA GLN A 46 16.00 7.27 2.94
C GLN A 46 15.27 7.96 1.79
N ALA A 47 15.04 9.27 1.93
CA ALA A 47 14.45 10.06 0.87
C ALA A 47 15.28 9.93 -0.42
N PRO A 48 14.67 9.64 -1.58
CA PRO A 48 15.42 9.49 -2.83
C PRO A 48 16.07 10.81 -3.25
N ASP A 49 15.36 11.92 -3.03
CA ASP A 49 15.87 13.28 -3.11
C ASP A 49 14.99 14.24 -2.27
N SER A 50 15.39 15.51 -2.21
CA SER A 50 14.74 16.55 -1.40
C SER A 50 13.97 17.59 -2.20
N ILE A 51 13.78 17.39 -3.50
CA ILE A 51 13.27 18.40 -4.44
C ILE A 51 11.97 17.92 -5.08
N ASN A 52 11.93 16.66 -5.48
CA ASN A 52 10.82 16.06 -6.18
C ASN A 52 9.67 15.76 -5.23
N LYS A 53 8.47 15.73 -5.82
CA LYS A 53 7.23 15.37 -5.15
C LYS A 53 6.94 13.88 -5.34
N TYR A 54 6.43 13.26 -4.29
CA TYR A 54 6.07 11.86 -4.29
C TYR A 54 4.65 11.63 -3.75
N ASN A 55 3.99 10.66 -4.37
CA ASN A 55 2.72 10.12 -3.94
C ASN A 55 2.97 8.85 -3.12
N LEU A 56 2.39 8.83 -1.92
CA LEU A 56 2.57 7.77 -0.94
C LEU A 56 1.31 6.92 -0.84
N PHE A 57 1.50 5.61 -0.77
CA PHE A 57 0.45 4.63 -0.72
C PHE A 57 0.72 3.59 0.36
N VAL A 58 -0.36 3.12 0.98
CA VAL A 58 -0.37 1.86 1.71
C VAL A 58 -0.90 0.79 0.76
N ASN A 59 -0.11 -0.24 0.51
CA ASN A 59 -0.59 -1.41 -0.22
C ASN A 59 -1.03 -2.47 0.78
N LEU A 60 -2.17 -3.10 0.53
CA LEU A 60 -2.70 -4.14 1.39
C LEU A 60 -3.11 -5.34 0.58
N ARG A 61 -2.73 -6.52 1.07
CA ARG A 61 -3.25 -7.79 0.57
C ARG A 61 -4.19 -8.39 1.60
N ASN A 62 -5.38 -8.73 1.14
CA ASN A 62 -6.39 -9.34 1.98
C ASN A 62 -7.07 -10.52 1.27
N ASN A 63 -7.58 -11.46 2.07
CA ASN A 63 -8.29 -12.63 1.59
C ASN A 63 -9.75 -12.66 2.05
N ASN A 64 -10.49 -13.69 1.63
CA ASN A 64 -11.92 -13.87 1.93
C ASN A 64 -12.25 -13.96 3.43
N ASN A 65 -11.27 -14.13 4.33
CA ASN A 65 -11.50 -14.10 5.77
C ASN A 65 -11.66 -12.67 6.31
N TYR A 66 -11.37 -11.63 5.51
CA TYR A 66 -11.53 -10.24 5.93
C TYR A 66 -13.02 -9.91 6.14
N PRO A 67 -13.48 -9.61 7.37
CA PRO A 67 -14.91 -9.63 7.67
C PRO A 67 -15.59 -8.25 7.59
N PHE A 68 -14.93 -7.24 7.04
CA PHE A 68 -15.41 -5.85 7.05
C PHE A 68 -15.54 -5.27 5.63
N ASN A 69 -16.41 -4.27 5.46
CA ASN A 69 -16.53 -3.55 4.19
C ASN A 69 -15.55 -2.39 4.06
N ASN A 70 -14.98 -1.95 5.19
CA ASN A 70 -14.09 -0.81 5.29
C ASN A 70 -12.88 -1.18 6.14
N LEU A 71 -11.80 -0.44 5.99
CA LEU A 71 -10.59 -0.55 6.79
C LEU A 71 -10.23 0.82 7.34
N TYR A 72 -9.85 0.85 8.61
CA TYR A 72 -9.31 2.03 9.29
C TYR A 72 -7.85 1.76 9.64
N LEU A 73 -6.98 2.67 9.23
CA LEU A 73 -5.55 2.63 9.55
C LEU A 73 -5.15 3.90 10.29
N ILE A 74 -4.17 3.78 11.17
CA ILE A 74 -3.37 4.90 11.64
C ILE A 74 -2.00 4.76 10.99
N VAL A 75 -1.60 5.80 10.25
CA VAL A 75 -0.28 5.88 9.62
C VAL A 75 0.49 7.02 10.26
N GLU A 76 1.68 6.72 10.75
CA GLU A 76 2.59 7.68 11.36
C GLU A 76 3.87 7.75 10.51
N MET A 77 4.31 8.97 10.18
CA MET A 77 5.56 9.27 9.49
C MET A 77 6.48 10.03 10.44
N ASP A 78 7.56 9.39 10.83
CA ASP A 78 8.64 10.03 11.58
C ASP A 78 9.67 10.59 10.61
N PHE A 79 9.94 11.88 10.75
CA PHE A 79 10.94 12.62 10.01
C PHE A 79 12.30 12.54 10.75
N PRO A 80 13.43 12.64 10.02
CA PRO A 80 14.76 12.58 10.60
C PRO A 80 14.99 13.52 11.80
N ASN A 81 14.44 14.74 11.78
CA ASN A 81 14.65 15.73 12.84
C ASN A 81 13.57 15.69 13.96
N GLY A 82 12.85 14.57 14.09
CA GLY A 82 11.92 14.33 15.20
C GLY A 82 10.50 14.86 15.00
N LYS A 83 10.20 15.45 13.84
CA LYS A 83 8.81 15.75 13.46
C LYS A 83 8.05 14.45 13.21
N VAL A 84 6.84 14.34 13.76
CA VAL A 84 5.96 13.18 13.57
C VAL A 84 4.64 13.65 12.99
N ILE A 85 4.22 13.06 11.88
CA ILE A 85 2.90 13.28 11.28
C ILE A 85 2.08 12.01 11.49
N LYS A 86 0.86 12.14 12.00
CA LYS A 86 -0.04 11.03 12.26
C LYS A 86 -1.38 11.27 11.60
N ASP A 87 -1.80 10.35 10.75
CA ASP A 87 -3.06 10.41 10.02
C ASP A 87 -3.91 9.18 10.32
N THR A 88 -5.23 9.35 10.35
CA THR A 88 -6.19 8.25 10.39
C THR A 88 -6.86 8.14 9.03
N LEU A 89 -6.73 7.00 8.39
CA LEU A 89 -7.18 6.75 7.02
C LEU A 89 -8.33 5.76 7.03
N GLN A 90 -9.31 5.99 6.15
CA GLN A 90 -10.44 5.09 5.94
C GLN A 90 -10.54 4.69 4.48
N TYR A 91 -10.67 3.38 4.24
CA TYR A 91 -10.83 2.82 2.90
C TYR A 91 -12.04 1.91 2.83
N LYS A 92 -12.63 1.84 1.65
CA LYS A 92 -13.60 0.80 1.31
C LYS A 92 -12.83 -0.41 0.78
N MET A 93 -13.05 -1.57 1.38
CA MET A 93 -12.37 -2.82 1.04
C MET A 93 -13.31 -3.86 0.42
N ALA A 94 -14.62 -3.72 0.56
CA ALA A 94 -15.59 -4.60 -0.07
C ALA A 94 -16.85 -3.84 -0.54
N LYS A 95 -17.54 -4.42 -1.51
CA LYS A 95 -18.89 -4.00 -1.92
C LYS A 95 -19.92 -4.39 -0.84
N PRO A 96 -21.13 -3.79 -0.85
CA PRO A 96 -22.18 -4.15 0.12
C PRO A 96 -22.60 -5.63 0.11
N ASN A 97 -22.37 -6.34 -0.99
CA ASN A 97 -22.62 -7.78 -1.12
C ASN A 97 -21.48 -8.66 -0.58
N GLY A 98 -20.43 -8.06 0.00
CA GLY A 98 -19.27 -8.76 0.56
C GLY A 98 -18.14 -9.04 -0.42
N GLU A 99 -18.30 -8.73 -1.71
CA GLU A 99 -17.23 -8.90 -2.71
C GLU A 99 -16.06 -7.96 -2.42
N LEU A 100 -14.87 -8.52 -2.20
CA LEU A 100 -13.64 -7.76 -1.94
C LEU A 100 -13.25 -6.89 -3.15
N LEU A 101 -12.88 -5.65 -2.86
CA LEU A 101 -12.30 -4.71 -3.81
C LEU A 101 -10.79 -4.95 -3.94
N GLY A 102 -10.21 -4.44 -5.02
CA GLY A 102 -8.79 -4.61 -5.33
C GLY A 102 -8.57 -5.49 -6.55
N THR A 103 -7.30 -5.66 -6.93
CA THR A 103 -6.87 -6.49 -8.06
C THR A 103 -6.22 -7.77 -7.53
N GLY A 104 -6.26 -8.86 -8.28
CA GLY A 104 -5.63 -10.11 -7.84
C GLY A 104 -6.42 -11.36 -8.22
N PHE A 105 -5.69 -12.47 -8.30
CA PHE A 105 -6.21 -13.76 -8.69
C PHE A 105 -6.74 -14.55 -7.49
N SER A 106 -7.83 -15.29 -7.69
CA SER A 106 -8.46 -16.12 -6.66
C SER A 106 -8.85 -15.30 -5.41
N ASP A 107 -8.44 -15.79 -4.24
CA ASP A 107 -8.92 -15.35 -2.94
C ASP A 107 -8.15 -14.14 -2.40
N ILE A 108 -6.98 -13.83 -2.95
CA ILE A 108 -6.17 -12.69 -2.50
C ILE A 108 -6.45 -11.49 -3.39
N LYS A 109 -6.80 -10.37 -2.75
CA LYS A 109 -6.95 -9.05 -3.37
C LYS A 109 -5.90 -8.11 -2.84
N GLU A 110 -5.28 -7.39 -3.76
CA GLU A 110 -4.33 -6.32 -3.51
C GLU A 110 -5.02 -4.98 -3.75
N SER A 111 -4.91 -4.09 -2.76
CA SER A 111 -5.44 -2.73 -2.81
C SER A 111 -4.30 -1.74 -2.66
N LYS A 112 -4.12 -0.86 -3.66
CA LYS A 112 -3.27 0.33 -3.56
C LYS A 112 -4.09 1.48 -2.98
N LEU A 113 -3.79 1.87 -1.75
CA LEU A 113 -4.61 2.82 -0.97
C LEU A 113 -3.84 4.13 -0.78
N TRP A 114 -4.45 5.25 -1.17
CA TRP A 114 -3.86 6.58 -1.06
C TRP A 114 -3.55 6.94 0.39
N TYR A 115 -2.29 7.25 0.70
CA TYR A 115 -1.89 7.81 1.98
C TYR A 115 -1.74 9.33 1.89
N LYS A 116 -0.81 9.82 1.06
CA LYS A 116 -0.50 11.24 0.98
C LYS A 116 0.02 11.63 -0.39
N GLU A 117 -0.46 12.76 -0.89
CA GLU A 117 -0.09 13.29 -2.20
C GLU A 117 1.00 14.36 -2.06
N ASP A 118 1.80 14.52 -3.12
CA ASP A 118 2.73 15.64 -3.31
C ASP A 118 3.71 15.88 -2.14
N VAL A 119 4.19 14.80 -1.52
CA VAL A 119 5.12 14.87 -0.41
C VAL A 119 6.52 15.19 -0.92
N ILE A 120 7.14 16.22 -0.34
CA ILE A 120 8.56 16.55 -0.53
C ILE A 120 9.29 16.19 0.76
N PHE A 121 10.34 15.37 0.64
CA PHE A 121 11.17 14.95 1.76
C PHE A 121 12.36 15.89 1.94
N ASN A 122 12.10 17.04 2.56
CA ASN A 122 13.07 18.14 2.69
C ASN A 122 14.12 17.96 3.81
N GLU A 123 14.14 16.82 4.51
CA GLU A 123 15.10 16.53 5.56
C GLU A 123 16.00 15.36 5.15
N SER A 124 17.31 15.49 5.41
CA SER A 124 18.25 14.40 5.17
C SER A 124 18.24 13.43 6.35
N GLY A 125 18.20 12.12 6.06
CA GLY A 125 18.27 11.06 7.07
C GLY A 125 17.21 9.99 6.87
N ASP A 126 17.00 9.21 7.93
CA ASP A 126 16.10 8.07 7.90
C ASP A 126 14.67 8.47 8.25
N TYR A 127 13.74 8.19 7.33
CA TYR A 127 12.31 8.29 7.56
C TYR A 127 11.76 6.94 8.02
N HIS A 128 10.75 6.99 8.89
CA HIS A 128 10.03 5.79 9.33
C HIS A 128 8.54 5.94 9.08
N ILE A 129 7.94 4.95 8.42
CA ILE A 129 6.50 4.82 8.26
C ILE A 129 6.03 3.71 9.17
N LYS A 130 5.10 4.00 10.06
CA LYS A 130 4.47 3.05 10.98
C LYS A 130 3.00 2.93 10.63
N ILE A 131 2.55 1.72 10.41
CA ILE A 131 1.17 1.42 10.02
C ILE A 131 0.58 0.47 11.07
N GLN A 132 -0.60 0.81 11.56
CA GLN A 132 -1.41 -0.03 12.44
C GLN A 132 -2.88 0.07 12.06
N HIS A 133 -3.67 -0.96 12.33
CA HIS A 133 -5.11 -0.89 12.11
C HIS A 133 -5.82 -0.27 13.33
N ALA A 134 -6.90 0.48 13.06
CA ALA A 134 -7.74 1.13 14.08
C ALA A 134 -9.19 0.65 13.97
N MET A 135 -9.36 -0.65 13.76
CA MET A 135 -10.66 -1.28 13.53
C MET A 135 -11.48 -1.36 14.81
N ARG A 136 -12.81 -1.18 14.67
CA ARG A 136 -13.79 -1.34 15.74
C ARG A 136 -15.06 -1.98 15.19
N LYS A 137 -15.76 -2.78 16.01
CA LYS A 137 -17.09 -3.30 15.67
C LYS A 137 -18.15 -2.27 16.05
N ASN A 138 -19.17 -2.12 15.21
CA ASN A 138 -20.28 -1.20 15.51
C ASN A 138 -20.95 -1.57 16.84
N GLY A 139 -21.19 -0.57 17.68
CA GLY A 139 -21.81 -0.77 19.00
C GLY A 139 -20.92 -1.41 20.06
N LYS A 140 -19.61 -1.60 19.80
CA LYS A 140 -18.63 -2.04 20.79
C LYS A 140 -17.69 -0.89 21.14
N VAL A 141 -17.45 -0.71 22.44
CA VAL A 141 -16.48 0.28 22.95
C VAL A 141 -15.05 -0.21 22.70
N SER A 142 -14.82 -1.51 22.83
CA SER A 142 -13.52 -2.13 22.54
C SER A 142 -13.29 -2.25 21.03
N GLY A 143 -12.09 -1.84 20.60
CA GLY A 143 -11.60 -2.05 19.23
C GLY A 143 -11.42 -3.54 18.90
N VAL A 144 -11.27 -3.84 17.62
CA VAL A 144 -10.84 -5.16 17.15
C VAL A 144 -9.40 -5.37 17.60
N VAL A 145 -9.15 -6.41 18.39
CA VAL A 145 -7.80 -6.74 18.88
C VAL A 145 -7.02 -7.43 17.77
N ASP A 146 -7.57 -8.50 17.21
CA ASP A 146 -6.97 -9.23 16.10
C ASP A 146 -7.82 -9.09 14.85
N LEU A 147 -7.21 -8.53 13.80
CA LEU A 147 -7.82 -8.34 12.50
C LEU A 147 -7.43 -9.49 11.56
N GLU A 148 -8.41 -10.33 11.26
CA GLU A 148 -8.25 -11.45 10.33
C GLU A 148 -8.28 -11.00 8.86
N GLY A 149 -7.68 -11.84 8.02
CA GLY A 149 -7.80 -11.73 6.57
C GLY A 149 -6.86 -10.72 5.91
N ILE A 150 -6.05 -9.97 6.66
CA ILE A 150 -4.92 -9.22 6.12
C ILE A 150 -3.68 -10.12 6.07
N THR A 151 -3.10 -10.32 4.88
CA THR A 151 -1.94 -11.20 4.69
C THR A 151 -0.64 -10.43 4.59
N ASP A 152 -0.66 -9.23 4.00
CA ASP A 152 0.52 -8.41 3.80
C ASP A 152 0.15 -6.94 3.85
N VAL A 153 1.04 -6.15 4.45
CA VAL A 153 0.99 -4.69 4.44
C VAL A 153 2.23 -4.18 3.77
N GLY A 154 2.08 -3.25 2.84
CA GLY A 154 3.16 -2.65 2.09
C GLY A 154 3.12 -1.13 2.17
N PHE A 155 4.29 -0.54 2.02
CA PHE A 155 4.44 0.89 1.81
C PHE A 155 5.03 1.11 0.42
N ARG A 156 4.42 2.02 -0.32
CA ARG A 156 4.81 2.34 -1.69
C ARG A 156 4.89 3.84 -1.90
N MET A 157 5.93 4.25 -2.62
CA MET A 157 6.22 5.62 -3.01
C MET A 157 6.38 5.68 -4.52
N GLU A 158 5.66 6.61 -5.14
CA GLU A 158 5.72 6.87 -6.57
C GLU A 158 6.09 8.33 -6.83
N HIS A 159 6.79 8.62 -7.93
CA HIS A 159 6.90 10.00 -8.39
C HIS A 159 5.50 10.58 -8.65
N THR A 160 5.28 11.85 -8.27
CA THR A 160 4.08 12.55 -8.73
C THR A 160 4.15 12.71 -10.24
N VAL A 161 3.22 12.09 -10.96
CA VAL A 161 3.00 12.37 -12.38
C VAL A 161 2.23 13.67 -12.46
N LEU A 162 2.89 14.74 -12.92
CA LEU A 162 2.18 15.95 -13.33
C LEU A 162 1.37 15.61 -14.57
N ASN A 163 0.06 15.45 -14.42
CA ASN A 163 -0.83 15.39 -15.57
C ASN A 163 -0.78 16.77 -16.25
N GLN A 164 0.00 16.88 -17.34
CA GLN A 164 -0.10 17.98 -18.29
C GLN A 164 -1.31 17.77 -19.20
#